data_AF-A0A1B6K6T0-F1
#
_entry.id   AF-A0A1B6K6T0-F1
#
_cell.length_a   1.000
_cell.length_b   1.000
_cell.length_c   1.000
_cell.angle_alpha   90.00
_cell.angle_beta   90.00
_cell.angle_gamma   90.00
#
_symmetry.space_group_name_H-M   'P 1'
#
loop_
_entity.id
_entity.type
_entity.pdbx_description
1 polymer ?
#
loop_
_entity_poly.entity_id
_entity_poly.type
_entity_poly.pdbx_seq_one_letter_code
_entity_poly.pdbx_strand_id
1 'polypeptide(L)'
;IILIVVHHEIGHIINNHIIKSATIRIIFFTLIAGLAGLGYKKLSRHYNGLVALTLINAMLLGAYQIWMHFYMIYVSQRYEYEADFNAYAKEGYLNSHIESGRILHLLDGYGTLFDYENWIARFRRHPSPCKRIFAAREYAK
;
A
#
# COMPACT_ATOMS: atom_id res chain seq x y z
N ILE A 1 22.71 6.93 3.93
CA ILE A 1 21.64 5.96 4.26
C ILE A 1 20.56 6.65 5.09
N ILE A 2 20.85 7.10 6.32
CA ILE A 2 19.87 7.80 7.17
C ILE A 2 19.21 8.97 6.44
N LEU A 3 20.00 9.85 5.81
CA LEU A 3 19.46 11.01 5.09
C LEU A 3 18.52 10.63 3.94
N ILE A 4 18.79 9.54 3.23
CA ILE A 4 17.95 9.06 2.11
C ILE A 4 16.65 8.44 2.63
N VAL A 5 16.71 7.67 3.71
CA VAL A 5 15.51 7.17 4.39
C VAL A 5 14.66 8.35 4.87
N VAL A 6 15.28 9.38 5.46
CA VAL A 6 14.57 10.61 5.87
C VAL A 6 13.92 11.31 4.67
N HIS A 7 14.63 11.45 3.55
CA HIS A 7 14.05 12.04 2.34
C HIS A 7 12.90 11.21 1.75
N HIS A 8 12.97 9.88 1.81
CA HIS A 8 11.88 8.98 1.42
C HIS A 8 10.64 9.22 2.30
N GLU A 9 10.80 9.24 3.62
CA GLU A 9 9.71 9.52 4.56
C GLU A 9 9.14 10.93 4.36
N ILE A 10 9.99 11.93 4.12
CA ILE A 10 9.54 13.28 3.73
C ILE A 10 8.76 13.23 2.41
N GLY A 11 9.16 12.38 1.47
CA GLY A 11 8.44 12.13 0.23
C GLY A 11 6.99 11.67 0.48
N HIS A 12 6.76 10.81 1.48
CA HIS A 12 5.39 10.44 1.88
C HIS A 12 4.58 11.62 2.41
N ILE A 13 5.22 12.53 3.15
CA ILE A 13 4.58 13.74 3.69
C ILE A 13 4.24 14.70 2.56
N ILE A 14 5.20 15.02 1.69
CA ILE A 14 5.03 15.94 0.54
C ILE A 14 3.87 15.48 -0.35
N ASN A 15 3.79 14.18 -0.62
CA ASN A 15 2.73 13.62 -1.47
C ASN A 15 1.41 13.36 -0.74
N ASN A 16 1.29 13.72 0.53
CA ASN A 16 0.09 13.55 1.36
C ASN A 16 -0.42 12.09 1.40
N HIS A 17 0.47 11.10 1.38
CA HIS A 17 0.06 9.69 1.29
C HIS A 17 -0.83 9.23 2.45
N ILE A 18 -0.61 9.76 3.65
CA ILE A 18 -1.45 9.48 4.83
C ILE A 18 -2.88 9.97 4.59
N ILE A 19 -3.04 11.22 4.13
CA ILE A 19 -4.35 11.82 3.86
C ILE A 19 -5.04 11.05 2.74
N LYS A 20 -4.36 10.80 1.61
CA LYS A 20 -4.93 10.04 0.49
C LYS A 20 -5.35 8.63 0.93
N SER A 21 -4.53 7.94 1.73
CA SER A 21 -4.87 6.62 2.28
C SER A 21 -6.10 6.66 3.18
N ALA A 22 -6.21 7.69 4.04
CA ALA A 22 -7.37 7.88 4.90
C ALA A 22 -8.63 8.20 4.09
N THR A 23 -8.54 9.10 3.12
CA THR A 23 -9.64 9.44 2.21
C THR A 23 -10.16 8.22 1.47
N ILE A 24 -9.27 7.40 0.92
CA ILE A 24 -9.62 6.14 0.25
C ILE A 24 -10.42 5.24 1.22
N ARG A 25 -9.93 5.03 2.44
CA ARG A 25 -10.63 4.21 3.45
C ARG A 25 -12.01 4.76 3.81
N ILE A 26 -12.15 6.08 3.93
CA ILE A 26 -13.43 6.74 4.24
C ILE A 26 -14.43 6.58 3.10
N ILE A 27 -14.00 6.76 1.85
CA ILE A 27 -14.85 6.55 0.66
C ILE A 27 -15.36 5.11 0.65
N PHE A 28 -14.46 4.17 0.88
CA PHE A 28 -14.78 2.75 0.91
C PHE A 28 -15.74 2.40 2.05
N PHE A 29 -15.48 2.87 3.26
CA PHE A 29 -16.37 2.68 4.40
C PHE A 29 -17.78 3.23 4.12
N THR A 30 -17.87 4.43 3.56
CA THR A 30 -19.14 5.07 3.19
C THR A 30 -19.91 4.23 2.17
N LEU A 31 -19.22 3.69 1.17
CA LEU A 31 -19.84 2.82 0.16
C LEU A 31 -20.45 1.56 0.78
N ILE A 32 -19.72 0.88 1.67
CA ILE A 32 -20.25 -0.30 2.36
C ILE A 32 -21.42 0.07 3.26
N ALA A 33 -21.31 1.17 4.01
CA ALA A 33 -22.37 1.60 4.91
C ALA A 33 -23.68 1.87 4.14
N GLY A 34 -23.58 2.47 2.94
CA GLY A 34 -24.72 2.64 2.04
C GLY A 34 -25.35 1.30 1.61
N LEU A 35 -24.54 0.35 1.13
CA LEU A 35 -25.01 -0.98 0.72
C LEU A 35 -25.59 -1.78 1.90
N ALA A 36 -24.95 -1.69 3.06
CA ALA A 36 -25.40 -2.29 4.30
C ALA A 36 -26.74 -1.72 4.75
N GLY A 37 -26.97 -0.41 4.63
CA GLY A 37 -28.25 0.21 4.94
C GLY A 37 -29.41 -0.33 4.10
N LEU A 38 -29.17 -0.56 2.80
CA LEU A 38 -30.15 -1.18 1.90
C LEU A 38 -30.47 -2.62 2.31
N GLY A 39 -29.44 -3.42 2.62
CA GLY A 39 -29.60 -4.78 3.12
C GLY A 39 -30.31 -4.83 4.47
N TYR A 40 -30.00 -3.89 5.36
CA TYR A 40 -30.54 -3.82 6.71
C TYR A 40 -32.04 -3.59 6.70
N LYS A 41 -32.54 -2.63 5.92
CA LYS A 41 -33.98 -2.35 5.82
C LYS A 41 -34.81 -3.56 5.36
N LYS A 42 -34.21 -4.44 4.56
CA LYS A 42 -34.86 -5.67 4.08
C LYS A 42 -34.80 -6.78 5.14
N LEU A 43 -33.63 -7.00 5.75
CA LEU A 43 -33.40 -8.08 6.70
C LEU A 43 -34.01 -7.81 8.08
N SER A 44 -34.03 -6.56 8.54
CA SER A 44 -34.60 -6.19 9.84
C SER A 44 -36.12 -6.38 9.95
N ARG A 45 -36.79 -6.62 8.82
CA ARG A 45 -38.22 -7.03 8.78
C ARG A 45 -38.43 -8.48 9.22
N HIS A 46 -37.40 -9.31 9.13
CA HIS A 46 -37.47 -10.76 9.37
C HIS A 46 -36.53 -11.22 10.49
N TYR A 47 -35.52 -10.43 10.83
CA TYR A 47 -34.49 -10.75 11.82
C TYR A 47 -34.30 -9.59 12.80
N ASN A 48 -33.84 -9.87 14.02
CA ASN A 48 -33.36 -8.83 14.93
C ASN A 48 -32.21 -8.05 14.27
N GLY A 49 -32.13 -6.74 14.53
CA GLY A 49 -31.10 -5.85 13.99
C GLY A 49 -29.67 -6.39 14.13
N LEU A 50 -29.32 -7.04 15.26
CA LEU A 50 -28.01 -7.65 15.42
C LEU A 50 -27.75 -8.77 14.39
N VAL A 51 -28.71 -9.67 14.21
CA VAL A 51 -28.62 -10.79 13.24
C VAL A 51 -28.59 -10.24 11.82
N ALA A 52 -29.41 -9.24 11.50
CA ALA A 52 -29.41 -8.58 10.20
C ALA A 52 -28.03 -7.97 9.89
N LEU A 53 -27.40 -7.26 10.83
CA LEU A 53 -26.06 -6.70 10.68
C LEU A 53 -24.99 -7.78 10.51
N THR A 54 -25.06 -8.87 11.28
CA THR A 54 -24.12 -10.00 11.14
C THR A 54 -24.23 -10.65 9.77
N LEU A 55 -25.46 -10.86 9.25
CA LEU A 55 -25.68 -11.41 7.91
C LEU A 55 -25.16 -10.48 6.82
N ILE A 56 -25.40 -9.17 6.95
CA ILE A 56 -24.88 -8.16 6.01
C ILE A 56 -23.36 -8.15 6.02
N ASN A 57 -22.74 -8.24 7.21
CA ASN A 57 -21.30 -8.35 7.34
C ASN A 57 -20.77 -9.62 6.68
N ALA A 58 -21.40 -10.78 6.93
CA ALA A 58 -20.99 -12.03 6.29
C ALA A 58 -21.12 -12.00 4.76
N MET A 59 -22.18 -11.38 4.23
CA MET A 59 -22.48 -11.35 2.78
C MET A 59 -21.68 -10.29 2.02
N LEU A 60 -21.57 -9.08 2.54
CA LEU A 60 -20.95 -7.96 1.83
C LEU A 60 -19.48 -7.76 2.18
N LEU A 61 -19.11 -7.93 3.45
CA LEU A 61 -17.79 -7.53 3.91
C LEU A 61 -16.70 -8.55 3.58
N GLY A 62 -17.00 -9.84 3.38
CA GLY A 62 -15.99 -10.85 3.06
C GLY A 62 -15.25 -10.59 1.72
N ALA A 63 -15.99 -10.63 0.60
CA ALA A 63 -15.41 -10.36 -0.72
C ALA A 63 -14.85 -8.94 -0.84
N TYR A 64 -15.55 -7.99 -0.22
CA TYR A 64 -15.14 -6.59 -0.23
C TYR A 64 -13.84 -6.35 0.54
N GLN A 65 -13.67 -6.92 1.73
CA GLN A 65 -12.45 -6.75 2.53
C GLN A 65 -11.23 -7.31 1.81
N ILE A 66 -11.39 -8.44 1.13
CA ILE A 66 -10.34 -9.03 0.30
C ILE A 66 -9.96 -8.07 -0.82
N TRP A 67 -10.94 -7.59 -1.59
CA TRP A 67 -10.68 -6.65 -2.69
C TRP A 67 -10.04 -5.35 -2.20
N MET A 68 -10.55 -4.78 -1.11
CA MET A 68 -10.01 -3.56 -0.49
C MET A 68 -8.58 -3.78 0.01
N HIS A 69 -8.27 -4.96 0.56
CA HIS A 69 -6.92 -5.30 0.99
C HIS A 69 -5.95 -5.27 -0.18
N PHE A 70 -6.29 -5.88 -1.31
CA PHE A 70 -5.49 -5.83 -2.53
C PHE A 70 -5.32 -4.42 -3.08
N TYR A 71 -6.41 -3.67 -3.13
CA TYR A 71 -6.37 -2.28 -3.59
C TYR A 71 -5.44 -1.43 -2.71
N MET A 72 -5.52 -1.58 -1.39
CA MET A 72 -4.64 -0.86 -0.46
C MET A 72 -3.18 -1.32 -0.55
N ILE A 73 -2.89 -2.59 -0.83
CA ILE A 73 -1.53 -3.05 -1.12
C ILE A 73 -0.99 -2.35 -2.36
N TYR A 74 -1.77 -2.33 -3.44
CA TYR A 74 -1.38 -1.68 -4.69
C TYR A 74 -1.11 -0.17 -4.49
N VAL A 75 -2.01 0.53 -3.78
CA VAL A 75 -1.84 1.94 -3.44
C VAL A 75 -0.58 2.15 -2.58
N SER A 76 -0.33 1.29 -1.59
CA SER A 76 0.87 1.35 -0.76
C SER A 76 2.14 1.19 -1.59
N GLN A 77 2.19 0.19 -2.48
CA GLN A 77 3.33 -0.03 -3.37
C GLN A 77 3.60 1.18 -4.26
N ARG A 78 2.54 1.80 -4.80
CA ARG A 78 2.66 3.03 -5.58
C ARG A 78 3.26 4.18 -4.77
N TYR A 79 2.82 4.36 -3.53
CA TYR A 79 3.34 5.39 -2.63
C TYR A 79 4.81 5.19 -2.26
N GLU A 80 5.28 3.95 -2.16
CA GLU A 80 6.70 3.66 -1.97
C GLU A 80 7.53 4.14 -3.17
N TYR A 81 7.08 3.88 -4.40
CA TYR A 81 7.76 4.38 -5.60
C TYR A 81 7.74 5.92 -5.68
N GLU A 82 6.59 6.55 -5.41
CA GLU A 82 6.47 8.02 -5.41
C GLU A 82 7.40 8.68 -4.36
N ALA A 83 7.56 8.06 -3.20
CA ALA A 83 8.48 8.54 -2.16
C ALA A 83 9.95 8.30 -2.52
N ASP A 84 10.27 7.14 -3.10
CA ASP A 84 11.59 6.86 -3.66
C ASP A 84 11.99 7.92 -4.69
N PHE A 85 11.10 8.25 -5.63
CA PHE A 85 11.38 9.29 -6.63
C PHE A 85 11.66 10.66 -6.01
N ASN A 86 10.87 11.07 -5.01
CA ASN A 86 11.12 12.32 -4.29
C ASN A 86 12.48 12.34 -3.60
N ALA A 87 12.89 11.22 -2.99
CA ALA A 87 14.18 11.09 -2.37
C ALA A 87 15.33 11.21 -3.39
N TYR A 88 15.17 10.59 -4.56
CA TYR A 88 16.21 10.62 -5.60
C TYR A 88 16.34 11.97 -6.30
N ALA A 89 15.22 12.65 -6.58
CA ALA A 89 15.21 13.96 -7.25
C ALA A 89 15.87 15.07 -6.42
N LYS A 90 15.78 15.00 -5.09
CA LYS A 90 16.38 15.99 -4.16
C LYS A 90 17.90 15.90 -4.05
N GLU A 91 18.45 14.73 -4.35
CA GLU A 91 19.79 14.35 -3.94
C GLU A 91 20.72 14.23 -5.16
N GLY A 92 20.27 13.80 -6.34
CA GLY A 92 21.20 13.48 -7.44
C GLY A 92 22.10 12.26 -7.12
N TYR A 93 21.83 11.57 -6.00
CA TYR A 93 22.54 10.41 -5.47
C TYR A 93 22.10 9.08 -6.11
N LEU A 94 21.29 9.11 -7.15
CA LEU A 94 20.75 7.91 -7.78
C LEU A 94 21.87 6.98 -8.29
N ASN A 95 22.93 7.54 -8.88
CA ASN A 95 24.08 6.76 -9.38
C ASN A 95 24.93 6.19 -8.23
N SER A 96 25.25 7.00 -7.21
CA SER A 96 26.12 6.56 -6.11
C SER A 96 25.47 5.50 -5.20
N HIS A 97 24.13 5.43 -5.12
CA HIS A 97 23.42 4.47 -4.27
C HIS A 97 23.08 3.14 -4.94
N ILE A 98 22.84 3.16 -6.25
CA ILE A 98 22.67 1.97 -7.08
C ILE A 98 24.02 1.26 -7.27
N GLU A 99 25.10 2.02 -7.44
CA GLU A 99 26.47 1.47 -7.56
C GLU A 99 27.03 0.97 -6.23
N SER A 100 26.70 1.61 -5.11
CA SER A 100 27.26 1.21 -3.80
C SER A 100 26.56 0.02 -3.13
N GLY A 101 25.51 -0.55 -3.74
CA GLY A 101 24.78 -1.68 -3.17
C GLY A 101 24.22 -1.42 -1.77
N ARG A 102 24.06 -0.17 -1.34
CA ARG A 102 23.74 0.17 0.06
C ARG A 102 22.30 -0.19 0.48
N ILE A 103 21.36 -0.20 -0.46
CA ILE A 103 20.04 -0.83 -0.28
C ILE A 103 20.21 -2.34 -0.07
N LEU A 104 21.06 -2.99 -0.87
CA LEU A 104 21.38 -4.42 -0.71
C LEU A 104 22.01 -4.67 0.67
N HIS A 105 22.86 -3.78 1.16
CA HIS A 105 23.52 -3.88 2.47
C HIS A 105 22.54 -3.77 3.66
N LEU A 106 21.52 -2.91 3.55
CA LEU A 106 20.43 -2.88 4.53
C LEU A 106 19.63 -4.19 4.51
N LEU A 107 19.42 -4.80 3.34
CA LEU A 107 18.61 -6.00 3.18
C LEU A 107 19.34 -7.30 3.54
N ASP A 108 20.65 -7.33 3.30
CA ASP A 108 21.57 -8.40 3.66
C ASP A 108 21.68 -8.51 5.19
N GLY A 109 21.70 -7.37 5.90
CA GLY A 109 21.68 -7.32 7.37
C GLY A 109 20.42 -7.89 8.03
N TYR A 110 19.31 -8.01 7.30
CA TYR A 110 18.06 -8.61 7.79
C TYR A 110 17.80 -10.04 7.27
N GLY A 111 18.74 -10.64 6.52
CA GLY A 111 18.55 -11.96 5.92
C GLY A 111 17.36 -12.01 4.94
N THR A 112 17.04 -10.87 4.34
CA THR A 112 15.87 -10.74 3.48
C THR A 112 16.13 -11.51 2.18
N LEU A 113 15.42 -12.62 1.96
CA LEU A 113 15.50 -13.34 0.70
C LEU A 113 15.23 -12.37 -0.46
N PHE A 114 16.17 -12.32 -1.41
CA PHE A 114 16.01 -11.68 -2.72
C PHE A 114 14.92 -12.43 -3.49
N ASP A 115 13.67 -12.20 -3.10
CA ASP A 115 12.54 -12.93 -3.64
C ASP A 115 12.32 -12.43 -5.08
N TYR A 116 12.65 -13.31 -6.02
CA TYR A 116 12.24 -13.22 -7.41
C TYR A 116 10.71 -13.14 -7.48
N GLU A 117 10.17 -12.72 -8.63
CA GLU A 117 8.74 -12.48 -8.85
C GLU A 117 7.85 -13.71 -8.65
N ASN A 118 7.65 -14.12 -7.41
CA ASN A 118 6.63 -15.09 -7.05
C ASN A 118 5.31 -14.35 -6.88
N TRP A 119 4.19 -14.98 -7.26
CA TRP A 119 2.86 -14.36 -7.18
C TRP A 119 2.57 -13.76 -5.79
N ILE A 120 3.13 -14.38 -4.75
CA ILE A 120 3.06 -13.96 -3.33
C ILE A 120 3.73 -12.60 -3.09
N ALA A 121 4.77 -12.22 -3.85
CA ALA A 121 5.42 -10.93 -3.70
C ALA A 121 4.48 -9.75 -4.04
N ARG A 122 3.43 -9.98 -4.84
CA ARG A 122 2.39 -8.97 -5.15
C ARG A 122 1.54 -8.59 -3.94
N PHE A 123 1.59 -9.39 -2.88
CA PHE A 123 0.82 -9.21 -1.65
C PHE A 123 1.56 -8.40 -0.58
N ARG A 124 2.83 -8.06 -0.83
CA ARG A 124 3.64 -7.29 0.11
C ARG A 124 3.31 -5.81 -0.02
N ARG A 125 3.18 -5.08 1.09
CA ARG A 125 2.93 -3.63 1.07
C ARG A 125 4.10 -2.83 0.49
N HIS A 126 5.31 -3.31 0.73
CA HIS A 126 6.53 -2.76 0.16
C HIS A 126 6.92 -3.56 -1.09
N PRO A 127 7.19 -2.90 -2.22
CA PRO A 127 7.73 -3.57 -3.39
C PRO A 127 9.07 -4.22 -3.09
N SER A 128 9.43 -5.26 -3.86
CA SER A 128 10.73 -5.89 -3.68
C SER A 128 11.87 -4.90 -3.93
N PRO A 129 13.01 -5.07 -3.25
CA PRO A 129 14.20 -4.25 -3.47
C PRO A 129 14.60 -4.12 -4.93
N CYS A 130 14.60 -5.24 -5.67
CA CYS A 130 14.92 -5.26 -7.09
C CYS A 130 13.99 -4.37 -7.90
N LYS A 131 12.68 -4.35 -7.59
CA LYS A 131 11.72 -3.48 -8.28
C LYS A 131 11.93 -2.01 -7.95
N ARG A 132 12.26 -1.68 -6.71
CA ARG A 132 12.56 -0.30 -6.30
C ARG A 132 13.82 0.21 -6.99
N ILE A 133 14.89 -0.61 -7.04
CA ILE A 133 16.13 -0.28 -7.75
C ILE A 133 15.88 -0.14 -9.25
N PHE A 134 15.12 -1.06 -9.86
CA PHE A 134 14.79 -0.98 -11.29
C PHE A 134 13.98 0.29 -11.61
N ALA A 135 12.93 0.58 -10.84
CA ALA A 135 12.13 1.79 -11.01
C ALA A 135 12.97 3.06 -10.85
N ALA A 136 13.90 3.07 -9.89
CA ALA A 136 14.85 4.15 -9.69
C ALA A 136 15.74 4.34 -10.94
N ARG A 137 16.31 3.26 -11.51
CA ARG A 137 17.12 3.32 -12.73
C ARG A 137 16.36 3.84 -13.94
N GLU A 138 15.12 3.40 -14.13
CA GLU A 138 14.29 3.84 -15.24
C GLU A 138 13.93 5.33 -15.14
N TYR A 139 13.82 5.87 -13.92
CA TYR A 139 13.63 7.30 -13.71
C TYR A 139 14.90 8.14 -13.98
N ALA A 140 16.09 7.54 -13.86
CA ALA A 140 17.37 8.20 -14.13
C ALA A 140 17.62 8.57 -15.59
N LYS A 141 17.08 7.72 -16.48
CA LYS A 141 17.29 7.77 -17.92
C LYS A 141 16.43 8.86 -18.53
#